data_AF-A0A653R0B2-F1
#
_entry.id   AF-A0A653R0B2-F1
#
_cell.length_a   1.000
_cell.length_b   1.000
_cell.length_c   1.000
_cell.angle_alpha   90.00
_cell.angle_beta   90.00
_cell.angle_gamma   90.00
#
_symmetry.space_group_name_H-M   'P 1'
#
loop_
_entity.id
_entity.type
_entity.pdbx_description
1 polymer ?
#
loop_
_entity_poly.entity_id
_entity_poly.type
_entity_poly.pdbx_seq_one_letter_code
_entity_poly.pdbx_strand_id
1 'polypeptide(L)'
;MESTNVNDHIYRELMEIEESYRQLQRRAEYLIAELSRDREDKDSMTDASKRLRPRRVNQRYPLEVYVHQVTDLLKERQTMSVRDIQMELELRYRHHISNIYQLMVKIEGVNPEIKKIGRGLYTYEPTEEVAATLS
;
A
#
# COMPACT_ATOMS: atom_id res chain seq x y z
N MET A 1 -24.59 -1.84 43.33
CA MET A 1 -23.11 -1.92 43.28
C MET A 1 -22.71 -2.75 42.05
N GLU A 2 -22.98 -2.25 40.84
CA GLU A 2 -22.69 -2.99 39.57
C GLU A 2 -21.72 -2.22 38.65
N SER A 3 -21.57 -0.91 38.84
CA SER A 3 -20.72 -0.04 38.01
C SER A 3 -19.21 -0.23 38.22
N THR A 4 -18.78 -0.77 39.37
CA THR A 4 -17.38 -1.09 39.64
C THR A 4 -16.86 -2.24 38.78
N ASN A 5 -17.71 -3.25 38.50
CA ASN A 5 -17.31 -4.44 37.76
C ASN A 5 -17.09 -4.15 36.26
N VAL A 6 -17.88 -3.22 35.70
CA VAL A 6 -17.73 -2.75 34.30
C VAL A 6 -16.44 -1.93 34.13
N ASN A 7 -16.14 -1.05 35.07
CA ASN A 7 -14.91 -0.25 35.01
C ASN A 7 -13.66 -1.12 35.10
N ASP A 8 -13.62 -2.10 36.00
CA ASP A 8 -12.48 -3.02 36.14
C ASP A 8 -12.26 -3.86 34.88
N HIS A 9 -13.34 -4.28 34.21
CA HIS A 9 -13.27 -4.97 32.94
C HIS A 9 -12.69 -4.07 31.83
N ILE A 10 -13.15 -2.82 31.72
CA ILE A 10 -12.62 -1.85 30.75
C ILE A 10 -11.13 -1.59 30.99
N TYR A 11 -10.70 -1.42 32.24
CA TYR A 11 -9.28 -1.22 32.55
C TYR A 11 -8.42 -2.42 32.17
N ARG A 12 -8.92 -3.65 32.35
CA ARG A 12 -8.21 -4.86 31.89
C ARG A 12 -8.08 -4.89 30.38
N GLU A 13 -9.16 -4.63 29.65
CA GLU A 13 -9.12 -4.59 28.18
C GLU A 13 -8.13 -3.53 27.67
N LEU A 14 -8.10 -2.35 28.29
CA LEU A 14 -7.14 -1.30 27.94
C LEU A 14 -5.70 -1.74 28.18
N MET A 15 -5.41 -2.45 29.29
CA MET A 15 -4.07 -2.99 29.54
C MET A 15 -3.70 -4.10 28.53
N GLU A 16 -4.63 -4.96 28.15
CA GLU A 16 -4.39 -6.00 27.14
C GLU A 16 -4.09 -5.41 25.77
N ILE A 17 -4.80 -4.33 25.40
CA ILE A 17 -4.53 -3.56 24.17
C ILE A 17 -3.13 -2.92 24.23
N GLU A 18 -2.76 -2.31 25.36
CA GLU A 18 -1.45 -1.70 25.52
C GLU A 18 -0.30 -2.73 25.43
N GLU A 19 -0.46 -3.88 26.08
CA GLU A 19 0.55 -4.96 26.01
C GLU A 19 0.67 -5.51 24.59
N SER A 20 -0.45 -5.69 23.89
CA SER A 20 -0.48 -6.11 22.48
C SER A 20 0.25 -5.09 21.59
N TYR A 21 0.07 -3.80 21.85
CA TYR A 21 0.77 -2.73 21.14
C TYR A 21 2.28 -2.77 21.39
N ARG A 22 2.71 -2.94 22.65
CA ARG A 22 4.14 -3.08 23.00
C ARG A 22 4.77 -4.32 22.38
N GLN A 23 4.05 -5.43 22.29
CA GLN A 23 4.51 -6.64 21.61
C GLN A 23 4.68 -6.42 20.10
N LEU A 24 3.71 -5.75 19.47
CA LEU A 24 3.79 -5.40 18.06
C LEU A 24 4.98 -4.46 17.79
N GLN A 25 5.19 -3.46 18.64
CA GLN A 25 6.32 -2.54 18.52
C GLN A 25 7.67 -3.28 18.61
N ARG A 26 7.86 -4.15 19.62
CA ARG A 26 9.07 -4.97 19.75
C ARG A 26 9.31 -5.84 18.52
N ARG A 27 8.24 -6.44 17.96
CA ARG A 27 8.34 -7.25 16.75
C ARG A 27 8.71 -6.42 15.51
N ALA A 28 8.16 -5.21 15.39
CA ALA A 28 8.52 -4.29 14.32
C ALA A 28 9.99 -3.86 14.44
N GLU A 29 10.45 -3.50 15.64
CA GLU A 29 11.85 -3.16 15.91
C GLU A 29 12.80 -4.32 15.56
N TYR A 30 12.44 -5.56 15.94
CA TYR A 30 13.22 -6.75 15.56
C TYR A 30 13.31 -6.92 14.05
N LEU A 31 12.19 -6.82 13.31
CA LEU A 31 12.19 -6.94 11.85
C LEU A 31 13.00 -5.83 11.17
N ILE A 32 12.95 -4.60 11.72
CA ILE A 32 13.78 -3.49 11.25
C ILE A 32 15.26 -3.80 11.48
N ALA A 33 15.62 -4.34 12.64
CA ALA A 33 16.98 -4.74 12.96
C ALA A 33 17.48 -5.86 12.05
N GLU A 34 16.64 -6.86 11.77
CA GLU A 34 16.96 -7.97 10.85
C GLU A 34 17.21 -7.43 9.42
N LEU A 35 16.35 -6.52 8.95
CA LEU A 35 16.52 -5.84 7.66
C LEU A 35 17.80 -4.97 7.59
N SER A 36 18.29 -4.47 8.72
CA SER A 36 19.56 -3.74 8.79
C SER A 36 20.79 -4.64 8.86
N ARG A 37 20.70 -5.81 9.51
CA ARG A 37 21.80 -6.79 9.55
C ARG A 37 22.09 -7.36 8.17
N ASP A 38 21.06 -7.61 7.37
CA ASP A 38 21.18 -7.96 5.95
C ASP A 38 21.87 -6.87 5.10
N ARG A 39 22.02 -5.64 5.62
CA ARG A 39 22.81 -4.56 4.99
C ARG A 39 24.25 -4.53 5.49
N GLU A 40 24.52 -4.79 6.76
CA GLU A 40 25.87 -4.75 7.34
C GLU A 40 26.74 -5.96 6.94
N ASP A 41 26.17 -7.15 6.77
CA ASP A 41 26.90 -8.32 6.24
C ASP A 41 27.33 -8.14 4.76
N LYS A 42 26.80 -7.13 4.07
CA LYS A 42 27.23 -6.73 2.72
C LYS A 42 28.33 -5.68 2.70
N ASP A 43 28.66 -5.06 3.83
CA ASP A 43 29.65 -3.98 3.92
C ASP A 43 31.05 -4.48 4.37
N SER A 44 31.18 -5.72 4.86
CA SER A 44 32.47 -6.29 5.32
C SER A 44 33.31 -6.97 4.21
N MET A 45 32.81 -7.00 2.98
CA MET A 45 33.59 -7.40 1.80
C MET A 45 33.50 -6.32 0.73
N THR A 46 34.53 -5.49 0.59
CA THR A 46 35.16 -5.21 -0.72
C THR A 46 36.26 -4.15 -0.60
N ASP A 47 37.50 -4.65 -0.63
CA ASP A 47 38.64 -3.90 -1.14
C ASP A 47 38.62 -3.88 -2.69
N ALA A 48 39.13 -2.76 -3.21
CA ALA A 48 39.66 -2.44 -4.53
C ALA A 48 39.19 -3.22 -5.79
N SER A 49 38.07 -2.80 -6.39
CA SER A 49 38.00 -2.39 -7.81
C SER A 49 36.54 -2.33 -8.29
N LYS A 50 36.06 -1.13 -8.60
CA LYS A 50 34.90 -0.84 -9.46
C LYS A 50 33.76 -1.89 -9.44
N ARG A 51 32.70 -1.65 -8.65
CA ARG A 51 31.33 -2.06 -9.01
C ARG A 51 30.31 -1.29 -8.17
N LEU A 52 29.75 -0.27 -8.81
CA LEU A 52 28.33 0.11 -8.77
C LEU A 52 27.62 -0.24 -7.46
N ARG A 53 27.56 0.73 -6.53
CA ARG A 53 26.42 0.76 -5.59
C ARG A 53 25.17 0.50 -6.44
N PRO A 54 24.24 -0.40 -6.08
CA PRO A 54 22.94 -0.40 -6.72
C PRO A 54 22.35 0.95 -6.35
N ARG A 55 22.50 1.92 -7.27
CA ARG A 55 21.66 3.10 -7.34
C ARG A 55 20.28 2.54 -7.07
N ARG A 56 19.59 2.95 -6.00
CA ARG A 56 18.19 2.58 -5.81
C ARG A 56 17.51 3.03 -7.09
N VAL A 57 17.39 2.10 -8.04
CA VAL A 57 16.77 2.36 -9.31
C VAL A 57 15.37 2.65 -8.84
N ASN A 58 14.90 3.88 -9.06
CA ASN A 58 13.48 4.13 -9.06
C ASN A 58 12.95 3.15 -10.12
N GLN A 59 12.62 1.93 -9.71
CA GLN A 59 11.97 0.94 -10.52
C GLN A 59 10.56 1.47 -10.68
N ARG A 60 10.45 2.50 -11.52
CA ARG A 60 9.19 2.92 -12.08
C ARG A 60 8.84 1.79 -13.01
N TYR A 61 7.85 1.02 -12.60
CA TYR A 61 7.28 0.02 -13.46
C TYR A 61 6.65 0.71 -14.68
N PRO A 62 6.55 0.04 -15.82
CA PRO A 62 5.81 0.54 -16.97
C PRO A 62 4.37 0.92 -16.57
N LEU A 63 3.78 1.88 -17.26
CA LEU A 63 2.44 2.38 -16.94
C LEU A 63 1.40 1.26 -17.03
N GLU A 64 1.58 0.34 -17.97
CA GLU A 64 0.73 -0.82 -18.25
C GLU A 64 0.62 -1.75 -17.04
N VAL A 65 1.70 -1.91 -16.27
CA VAL A 65 1.70 -2.71 -15.04
C VAL A 65 0.78 -2.08 -13.99
N TYR A 66 0.86 -0.75 -13.84
CA TYR A 66 -0.02 -0.02 -12.93
C TYR A 66 -1.48 -0.05 -13.39
N VAL A 67 -1.72 0.07 -14.70
CA VAL A 67 -3.08 -0.04 -15.26
C VAL A 67 -3.69 -1.38 -14.90
N HIS A 68 -3.00 -2.49 -15.17
CA HIS A 68 -3.51 -3.83 -14.88
C HIS A 68 -3.82 -4.01 -13.38
N GLN A 69 -2.87 -3.65 -12.52
CA GLN A 69 -3.03 -3.86 -11.07
C GLN A 69 -4.12 -2.96 -10.47
N VAL A 70 -4.24 -1.71 -10.92
CA VAL A 70 -5.32 -0.83 -10.47
C VAL A 70 -6.67 -1.32 -10.99
N THR A 71 -6.74 -1.82 -12.22
CA THR A 71 -7.95 -2.47 -12.74
C THR A 71 -8.36 -3.66 -11.87
N ASP A 72 -7.42 -4.54 -11.52
CA ASP A 72 -7.73 -5.70 -10.66
C ASP A 72 -8.25 -5.27 -9.28
N LEU A 73 -7.58 -4.30 -8.65
CA LEU A 73 -8.01 -3.75 -7.36
C LEU A 73 -9.43 -3.17 -7.41
N LEU A 74 -9.75 -2.42 -8.48
CA LEU A 74 -11.07 -1.82 -8.65
C LEU A 74 -12.13 -2.86 -9.04
N LYS A 75 -11.77 -3.93 -9.76
CA LYS A 75 -12.68 -5.06 -9.99
C LYS A 75 -12.99 -5.83 -8.69
N GLU A 76 -12.01 -5.98 -7.81
CA GLU A 76 -12.19 -6.67 -6.52
C GLU A 76 -13.05 -5.86 -5.54
N ARG A 77 -12.90 -4.53 -5.50
CA ARG A 77 -13.53 -3.67 -4.47
C ARG A 77 -14.55 -2.66 -4.98
N GLN A 78 -14.79 -2.65 -6.29
CA GLN A 78 -15.68 -1.75 -7.03
C GLN A 78 -15.27 -0.27 -7.00
N THR A 79 -15.16 0.33 -5.81
CA THR A 79 -14.76 1.72 -5.60
C THR A 79 -13.64 1.80 -4.55
N MET A 80 -12.62 2.61 -4.83
CA MET A 80 -11.51 2.81 -3.90
C MET A 80 -11.05 4.27 -3.85
N SER A 81 -10.55 4.68 -2.68
CA SER A 81 -9.87 5.96 -2.57
C SER A 81 -8.46 5.88 -3.17
N VAL A 82 -7.96 7.01 -3.67
CA VAL A 82 -6.58 7.15 -4.17
C VAL A 82 -5.56 6.71 -3.12
N ARG A 83 -5.83 6.99 -1.84
CA ARG A 83 -4.92 6.61 -0.76
C ARG A 83 -4.89 5.10 -0.58
N ASP A 84 -6.05 4.43 -0.64
CA ASP A 84 -6.13 2.97 -0.52
C ASP A 84 -5.49 2.28 -1.71
N ILE A 85 -5.69 2.81 -2.93
CA ILE A 85 -5.01 2.32 -4.14
C ILE A 85 -3.50 2.42 -3.98
N GLN A 86 -2.98 3.56 -3.50
CA GLN A 86 -1.55 3.71 -3.23
C GLN A 86 -1.07 2.66 -2.23
N MET A 87 -1.81 2.47 -1.14
CA MET A 87 -1.43 1.56 -0.07
C MET A 87 -1.41 0.10 -0.56
N GLU A 88 -2.41 -0.33 -1.33
CA GLU A 88 -2.43 -1.66 -1.95
C GLU A 88 -1.28 -1.85 -2.95
N LEU A 89 -0.97 -0.84 -3.76
CA LEU A 89 0.16 -0.88 -4.68
C LEU A 89 1.51 -1.01 -3.95
N GLU A 90 1.68 -0.31 -2.84
CA GLU A 90 2.90 -0.35 -2.03
C GLU A 90 3.03 -1.65 -1.22
N LEU A 91 1.93 -2.17 -0.66
CA LEU A 91 1.93 -3.36 0.19
C LEU A 91 1.91 -4.67 -0.61
N ARG A 92 0.97 -4.81 -1.55
CA ARG A 92 0.73 -6.05 -2.29
C ARG A 92 1.75 -6.24 -3.41
N TYR A 93 2.08 -5.16 -4.10
CA TYR A 93 2.91 -5.20 -5.31
C TYR A 93 4.31 -4.58 -5.11
N ARG A 94 4.63 -4.09 -3.89
CA ARG A 94 5.93 -3.52 -3.53
C ARG A 94 6.35 -2.34 -4.43
N HIS A 95 5.36 -1.57 -4.89
CA HIS A 95 5.63 -0.32 -5.59
C HIS A 95 6.15 0.75 -4.64
N HIS A 96 6.86 1.72 -5.19
CA HIS A 96 7.21 2.94 -4.46
C HIS A 96 6.63 4.15 -5.21
N ILE A 97 5.47 4.64 -4.76
CA ILE A 97 4.70 5.65 -5.48
C ILE A 97 4.91 7.02 -4.85
N SER A 98 5.69 7.87 -5.54
CA SER A 98 5.97 9.24 -5.08
C SER A 98 4.78 10.20 -5.25
N ASN A 99 3.94 9.97 -6.27
CA ASN A 99 2.80 10.82 -6.57
C ASN A 99 1.68 10.00 -7.21
N ILE A 100 0.78 9.49 -6.38
CA ILE A 100 -0.34 8.66 -6.82
C ILE A 100 -1.34 9.44 -7.68
N TYR A 101 -1.56 10.72 -7.43
CA TYR A 101 -2.51 11.53 -8.21
C TYR A 101 -2.08 11.65 -9.67
N GLN A 102 -0.80 11.92 -9.93
CA GLN A 102 -0.27 11.96 -11.29
C GLN A 102 -0.30 10.59 -11.97
N LEU A 103 -0.08 9.52 -11.21
CA LEU A 103 -0.18 8.15 -11.74
C LEU A 103 -1.61 7.83 -12.14
N MET A 104 -2.59 8.11 -11.30
CA MET A 104 -4.01 7.83 -11.57
C MET A 104 -4.52 8.58 -12.80
N VAL A 105 -4.14 9.86 -12.98
CA VAL A 105 -4.49 10.62 -14.20
C VAL A 105 -3.94 9.95 -15.46
N LYS A 106 -2.73 9.39 -15.40
CA LYS A 106 -2.14 8.65 -16.53
C LYS A 106 -2.85 7.32 -16.78
N ILE A 107 -3.24 6.62 -15.72
CA ILE A 107 -3.99 5.36 -15.80
C ILE A 107 -5.35 5.59 -16.46
N GLU A 108 -6.10 6.60 -16.00
CA GLU A 108 -7.39 7.00 -16.58
C GLU A 108 -7.27 7.36 -18.07
N GLY A 109 -6.19 8.04 -18.47
CA GLY A 109 -5.94 8.36 -19.87
C GLY A 109 -5.63 7.15 -20.77
N VAL A 110 -5.22 6.01 -20.21
CA VAL A 110 -4.91 4.77 -20.95
C VAL A 110 -6.05 3.76 -20.88
N ASN A 111 -6.70 3.63 -19.73
CA ASN A 111 -7.83 2.72 -19.54
C ASN A 111 -9.10 3.53 -19.20
N PRO A 112 -10.00 3.75 -20.18
CA PRO A 112 -11.22 4.54 -20.00
C PRO A 112 -12.27 3.86 -19.10
N GLU A 113 -12.07 2.57 -18.78
CA GLU A 113 -12.94 1.84 -17.84
C GLU A 113 -12.68 2.25 -16.39
N ILE A 114 -11.53 2.87 -16.09
CA ILE A 114 -11.24 3.43 -14.78
C ILE A 114 -11.72 4.88 -14.76
N LYS A 115 -12.70 5.19 -13.90
CA LYS A 115 -13.28 6.54 -13.82
C LYS A 115 -13.14 7.15 -12.43
N LYS A 116 -12.94 8.46 -12.41
CA LYS A 116 -12.98 9.27 -11.19
C LYS A 116 -14.41 9.72 -10.90
N ILE A 117 -15.00 9.21 -9.82
CA ILE A 117 -16.39 9.52 -9.42
C ILE A 117 -16.47 10.62 -8.34
N GLY A 118 -15.35 10.99 -7.75
CA GLY A 118 -15.31 11.98 -6.67
C GLY A 118 -13.91 12.47 -6.33
N ARG A 119 -13.80 13.28 -5.26
CA ARG A 119 -12.51 13.80 -4.81
C ARG A 119 -11.62 12.66 -4.32
N GLY A 120 -10.74 12.20 -5.19
CA GLY A 120 -9.81 11.11 -4.88
C GLY A 120 -10.48 9.74 -4.77
N LEU A 121 -11.62 9.53 -5.44
CA LEU A 121 -12.33 8.25 -5.50
C LEU A 121 -12.39 7.77 -6.95
N TYR A 122 -12.05 6.50 -7.15
CA TYR A 122 -12.02 5.85 -8.46
C TYR A 122 -12.86 4.58 -8.43
N THR A 123 -13.44 4.26 -9.58
CA THR A 123 -14.25 3.06 -9.82
C THR A 123 -13.84 2.39 -11.12
N TYR A 124 -14.24 1.13 -11.29
CA TYR A 124 -14.18 0.43 -12.57
C TYR A 124 -15.60 0.32 -13.16
N GLU A 125 -15.80 0.87 -14.37
CA GLU A 125 -17.01 0.76 -15.16
C GLU A 125 -16.67 0.12 -16.51
N PRO A 126 -17.06 -1.15 -16.74
CA PRO A 126 -16.79 -1.81 -18.02
C PRO A 126 -17.53 -1.11 -19.15
N THR A 127 -16.87 -0.96 -20.29
CA THR A 127 -17.38 -0.17 -21.43
C THR A 127 -18.73 -0.70 -21.99
N GLU A 128 -19.06 -1.97 -21.74
CA GLU A 128 -20.33 -2.60 -22.15
C GLU A 128 -21.56 -2.03 -21.41
N GLU A 129 -21.41 -1.58 -20.15
CA GLU A 129 -22.53 -1.01 -19.38
C GLU A 129 -22.85 0.45 -19.79
N VAL A 130 -21.87 1.15 -20.38
CA VAL A 130 -22.04 2.53 -20.87
C VAL A 130 -22.92 2.59 -22.13
N ALA A 131 -22.90 1.52 -22.95
CA ALA A 131 -23.74 1.43 -24.14
C ALA A 131 -25.21 1.06 -23.81
N ALA A 132 -25.43 0.32 -22.72
CA ALA A 132 -26.76 -0.14 -22.32
C ALA A 132 -27.63 0.93 -21.65
N THR A 133 -27.04 2.02 -21.14
CA THR A 133 -27.76 3.15 -20.53
C THR A 133 -28.15 4.25 -21.53
N LEU A 134 -27.69 4.15 -22.78
CA LEU A 134 -27.97 5.11 -23.87
C LEU A 134 -28.86 4.52 -24.97
N SER A 135 -29.44 3.33 -24.76
CA SER A 135 -30.42 2.68 -25.64
C SER A 135 -31.79 2.64 -24.97
#